data_AF-A0A526PS91-F1
#
_entry.id   AF-A0A526PS91-F1
#
_cell.length_a   1.000
_cell.length_b   1.000
_cell.length_c   1.000
_cell.angle_alpha   90.00
_cell.angle_beta   90.00
_cell.angle_gamma   90.00
#
_symmetry.space_group_name_H-M   'P 1'
#
loop_
_entity.id
_entity.type
_entity.pdbx_description
1 polymer ?
#
loop_
_entity_poly.entity_id
_entity_poly.type
_entity_poly.pdbx_seq_one_letter_code
_entity_poly.pdbx_strand_id
1 'polypeptide(L)'
;SAAGKTSLARILAGAWRPSGGRALLDGMDVAQWAAEDRGHYVGYLPQDIELFAGTISENICRFAQLNPTVFNNVVRAAQLAGVHELIKGLPKGYSTEIGESGA
;
A
#
# COMPACT_ATOMS: atom_id res chain seq x y z
N SER A 1 20.74 3.36 10.07
CA SER A 1 20.82 3.19 11.54
C SER A 1 20.28 1.82 11.91
N ALA A 2 21.14 0.92 12.40
CA ALA A 2 20.80 -0.47 12.76
C ALA A 2 19.98 -0.61 14.06
N ALA A 3 19.22 0.41 14.44
CA ALA A 3 18.43 0.45 15.66
C ALA A 3 17.10 -0.34 15.58
N GLY A 4 16.89 -1.17 14.55
CA GLY A 4 15.73 -2.05 14.46
C GLY A 4 14.41 -1.42 13.98
N LYS A 5 14.39 -0.15 13.57
CA LYS A 5 13.16 0.56 13.12
C LYS A 5 12.44 -0.17 11.98
N THR A 6 13.18 -0.56 10.94
CA THR A 6 12.61 -1.30 9.80
C THR A 6 12.07 -2.65 10.23
N SER A 7 12.77 -3.35 11.13
CA SER A 7 12.30 -4.62 11.70
C SER A 7 10.99 -4.44 12.47
N LEU A 8 10.89 -3.39 13.31
CA LEU A 8 9.67 -3.08 14.05
C LEU A 8 8.51 -2.75 13.10
N ALA A 9 8.73 -1.92 12.09
CA ALA A 9 7.71 -1.58 11.10
C ALA A 9 7.21 -2.81 10.34
N ARG A 10 8.11 -3.72 9.93
CA ARG A 10 7.76 -4.99 9.27
C ARG A 10 6.97 -5.92 10.17
N ILE A 11 7.27 -5.96 11.47
CA ILE A 11 6.50 -6.74 12.45
C ILE A 11 5.09 -6.14 12.62
N LEU A 12 4.98 -4.82 12.80
CA LEU A 12 3.68 -4.15 12.99
C LEU A 12 2.79 -4.19 11.73
N ALA A 13 3.39 -4.17 10.54
CA ALA A 13 2.68 -4.41 9.28
C ALA A 13 2.22 -5.88 9.12
N GLY A 14 2.76 -6.80 9.93
CA GLY A 14 2.54 -8.24 9.84
C GLY A 14 3.30 -8.90 8.69
N ALA A 15 4.29 -8.21 8.10
CA ALA A 15 5.19 -8.79 7.10
C ALA A 15 6.13 -9.82 7.73
N TRP A 16 6.56 -9.56 8.98
CA TRP A 16 7.43 -10.46 9.75
C TRP A 16 6.74 -10.91 11.04
N ARG A 17 7.01 -12.15 11.47
CA ARG A 17 6.64 -12.64 12.80
C ARG A 17 7.79 -12.36 13.78
N PRO A 18 7.51 -11.90 15.01
CA PRO A 18 8.55 -11.77 16.04
C PRO A 18 9.09 -13.15 16.42
N SER A 19 10.38 -13.24 16.71
CA SER A 19 11.02 -14.48 17.17
C SER A 19 10.65 -14.87 18.60
N GLY A 20 10.13 -13.93 19.39
CA GLY A 20 9.61 -14.15 20.74
C GLY A 20 8.69 -13.01 21.18
N GLY A 21 7.77 -13.32 22.09
CA GLY A 21 6.75 -12.37 22.56
C GLY A 21 5.63 -12.13 21.54
N ARG A 22 4.93 -11.00 21.68
CA ARG A 22 3.81 -10.60 20.81
C ARG A 22 3.90 -9.12 20.48
N ALA A 23 3.48 -8.76 19.26
CA ALA A 23 3.27 -7.38 18.86
C ALA A 23 1.78 -7.12 18.76
N LEU A 24 1.29 -6.12 19.49
CA LEU A 24 -0.13 -5.81 19.58
C LEU A 24 -0.43 -4.48 18.89
N LEU A 25 -1.48 -4.44 18.10
CA LEU A 25 -2.13 -3.22 17.64
C LEU A 25 -3.53 -3.20 18.22
N ASP A 26 -3.84 -2.19 19.04
CA ASP A 26 -5.10 -2.08 19.77
C ASP A 26 -5.44 -3.35 20.59
N GLY A 27 -4.42 -3.95 21.21
CA GLY A 27 -4.55 -5.19 21.98
C GLY A 27 -4.63 -6.48 21.14
N MET A 28 -4.71 -6.38 19.81
CA MET A 28 -4.79 -7.52 18.91
C MET A 28 -3.41 -7.97 18.44
N ASP A 29 -3.13 -9.28 18.54
CA ASP A 29 -1.88 -9.85 18.04
C ASP A 29 -1.79 -9.76 16.52
N VAL A 30 -0.85 -8.97 16.03
CA VAL A 30 -0.62 -8.73 14.60
C VAL A 30 -0.36 -10.03 13.84
N ALA A 31 0.28 -11.02 14.49
CA ALA A 31 0.60 -12.31 13.85
C ALA A 31 -0.60 -13.25 13.73
N GLN A 32 -1.70 -12.94 14.42
CA GLN A 32 -2.97 -13.70 14.39
C GLN A 32 -4.08 -12.94 13.67
N TRP A 33 -3.94 -11.63 13.50
CA TRP A 33 -4.87 -10.81 12.72
C TRP A 33 -4.80 -11.19 11.23
N ALA A 34 -5.93 -11.52 10.60
CA ALA A 34 -5.99 -11.81 9.17
C ALA A 34 -5.45 -10.63 8.35
N ALA A 35 -4.66 -10.92 7.30
CA ALA A 35 -3.99 -9.90 6.51
C ALA A 35 -4.98 -9.05 5.73
N GLU A 36 -6.05 -9.68 5.24
CA GLU A 36 -7.13 -9.05 4.49
C GLU A 36 -7.81 -7.99 5.35
N ASP A 37 -8.18 -8.33 6.59
CA ASP A 37 -8.82 -7.40 7.53
C ASP A 37 -7.84 -6.32 8.01
N ARG A 38 -6.67 -6.70 8.50
CA ARG A 38 -5.63 -5.74 8.95
C ARG A 38 -5.26 -4.73 7.87
N GLY A 39 -5.22 -5.16 6.61
CA GLY A 39 -4.89 -4.32 5.46
C GLY A 39 -5.84 -3.14 5.23
N HIS A 40 -7.01 -3.11 5.87
CA HIS A 40 -7.94 -1.98 5.84
C HIS A 40 -7.53 -0.86 6.80
N TYR A 41 -6.79 -1.20 7.86
CA TYR A 41 -6.42 -0.26 8.94
C TYR A 41 -4.94 0.12 8.92
N VAL A 42 -4.09 -0.75 8.36
CA VAL A 42 -2.64 -0.56 8.37
C VAL A 42 -2.11 -0.51 6.93
N GLY A 43 -1.51 0.63 6.56
CA GLY A 43 -0.72 0.79 5.34
C GLY A 43 0.78 0.72 5.65
N TYR A 44 1.55 0.06 4.79
CA TYR A 44 3.00 -0.05 4.91
C TYR A 44 3.68 0.39 3.61
N LEU A 45 4.59 1.36 3.72
CA LEU A 45 5.43 1.81 2.61
C LEU A 45 6.86 1.28 2.85
N PRO A 46 7.32 0.26 2.10
CA PRO A 46 8.68 -0.25 2.22
C PRO A 46 9.72 0.78 1.75
N GLN A 47 10.99 0.55 2.11
CA GLN A 47 12.09 1.41 1.66
C GLN A 47 12.34 1.27 0.15
N ASP A 48 12.26 0.04 -0.36
CA ASP A 48 12.32 -0.25 -1.79
C ASP A 48 10.87 -0.42 -2.27
N ILE A 49 10.44 0.45 -3.17
CA ILE A 49 9.08 0.46 -3.72
C ILE A 49 9.05 -0.44 -4.94
N GLU A 50 8.16 -1.44 -4.91
CA GLU A 50 7.80 -2.22 -6.10
C GLU A 50 6.38 -1.84 -6.52
N LEU A 51 6.23 -1.46 -7.78
CA LEU A 51 4.94 -1.32 -8.42
C LEU A 51 4.63 -2.60 -9.16
N PHE A 52 3.36 -3.01 -9.12
CA PHE A 52 2.90 -4.19 -9.82
C PHE A 52 2.52 -3.82 -11.25
N ALA A 53 2.74 -4.76 -12.18
CA ALA A 53 2.26 -4.62 -13.54
C ALA A 53 0.74 -4.38 -13.54
N GLY A 54 0.30 -3.32 -14.22
CA GLY A 54 -1.07 -2.84 -14.19
C GLY A 54 -1.15 -1.33 -14.36
N THR A 55 -2.32 -0.75 -14.27
CA THR A 55 -2.52 0.69 -14.38
C THR A 55 -2.19 1.43 -13.08
N ILE A 56 -1.99 2.75 -13.17
CA ILE A 56 -1.88 3.62 -12.00
C ILE A 56 -3.11 3.46 -11.09
N SER A 57 -4.32 3.42 -11.64
CA SER A 57 -5.54 3.23 -10.82
C SER A 57 -5.55 1.88 -10.10
N GLU A 58 -5.12 0.81 -10.76
CA GLU A 58 -5.07 -0.53 -10.15
C GLU A 58 -4.07 -0.60 -9.00
N ASN A 59 -2.89 0.01 -9.16
CA ASN A 59 -1.90 0.08 -8.09
C ASN A 59 -2.42 0.91 -6.90
N ILE A 60 -3.06 2.06 -7.14
CA ILE A 60 -3.60 2.91 -6.06
C ILE A 60 -4.77 2.23 -5.34
N CYS A 61 -5.68 1.55 -6.06
CA CYS A 61 -6.80 0.82 -5.45
C CYS A 61 -6.41 -0.57 -4.93
N ARG A 62 -5.12 -0.94 -4.98
CA ARG A 62 -4.61 -2.25 -4.55
C ARG A 62 -5.33 -3.41 -5.26
N PHE A 63 -5.60 -3.25 -6.55
CA PHE A 63 -6.30 -4.21 -7.41
C PHE A 63 -7.72 -4.59 -6.95
N ALA A 64 -8.35 -3.75 -6.13
CA ALA A 64 -9.78 -3.86 -5.88
C ALA A 64 -10.58 -3.63 -7.18
N GLN A 65 -11.74 -4.26 -7.30
CA GLN A 65 -12.60 -4.12 -8.48
C GLN A 65 -12.93 -2.64 -8.73
N LEU A 66 -12.49 -2.11 -9.87
CA LEU A 66 -12.75 -0.74 -10.25
C LEU A 66 -14.24 -0.53 -10.54
N ASN A 67 -14.81 0.44 -9.84
CA ASN A 67 -16.14 0.98 -10.03
C ASN A 67 -16.10 2.50 -9.75
N PRO A 68 -17.16 3.27 -10.04
CA PRO A 68 -17.14 4.73 -9.85
C PRO A 68 -16.77 5.17 -8.43
N THR A 69 -17.24 4.45 -7.42
CA THR A 69 -16.92 4.74 -6.00
C THR A 69 -15.44 4.51 -5.70
N VAL A 70 -14.89 3.38 -6.12
CA VAL A 70 -13.46 3.05 -5.95
C VAL A 70 -12.59 4.04 -6.71
N PHE A 71 -12.97 4.40 -7.94
CA PHE A 71 -12.22 5.37 -8.73
C PHE A 71 -12.18 6.77 -8.09
N ASN A 72 -13.28 7.22 -7.47
CA ASN A 72 -13.28 8.47 -6.70
C ASN A 72 -12.32 8.41 -5.51
N ASN A 73 -12.22 7.27 -4.83
CA ASN A 73 -11.25 7.07 -3.75
C ASN A 73 -9.80 7.07 -4.29
N VAL A 74 -9.55 6.50 -5.46
CA VAL A 74 -8.24 6.56 -6.15
C VAL A 74 -7.85 8.00 -6.43
N VAL A 75 -8.76 8.80 -7.00
CA VAL A 75 -8.51 10.22 -7.28
C VAL A 75 -8.21 10.99 -6.00
N ARG A 76 -9.00 10.77 -4.95
CA ARG A 76 -8.79 11.39 -3.64
C ARG A 76 -7.43 11.00 -3.03
N ALA A 77 -7.04 9.73 -3.11
CA ALA A 77 -5.74 9.28 -2.63
C ALA A 77 -4.58 9.96 -3.37
N ALA A 78 -4.67 10.06 -4.70
CA ALA A 78 -3.68 10.75 -5.52
C ALA A 78 -3.58 12.26 -5.22
N GLN A 79 -4.70 12.91 -4.91
CA GLN A 79 -4.74 14.31 -4.48
C GLN A 79 -4.05 14.49 -3.13
N LEU A 80 -4.36 13.65 -2.15
CA LEU A 80 -3.73 13.68 -0.81
C LEU A 80 -2.22 13.41 -0.89
N ALA A 81 -1.78 12.55 -1.81
CA ALA A 81 -0.37 12.26 -2.08
C ALA A 81 0.32 13.33 -2.95
N GLY A 82 -0.41 14.33 -3.46
CA GLY A 82 0.16 15.42 -4.27
C GLY A 82 0.55 15.02 -5.70
N VAL A 83 0.11 13.86 -6.19
CA VAL A 83 0.48 13.32 -7.52
C VAL A 83 -0.63 13.44 -8.57
N HIS A 84 -1.79 13.99 -8.20
CA HIS A 84 -2.96 14.08 -9.10
C HIS A 84 -2.68 14.81 -10.42
N GLU A 85 -2.06 15.99 -10.36
CA GLU A 85 -1.78 16.79 -11.57
C GLU A 85 -0.71 16.12 -12.45
N LEU A 86 0.27 15.44 -11.83
CA LEU A 86 1.24 14.63 -12.55
C LEU A 86 0.55 13.51 -13.33
N ILE A 87 -0.35 12.77 -12.68
CA ILE A 87 -1.08 11.67 -13.32
C ILE A 87 -1.95 12.20 -14.47
N LYS A 88 -2.64 13.33 -14.29
CA LYS A 88 -3.44 13.97 -15.35
C LYS A 88 -2.62 14.40 -16.57
N GLY A 89 -1.35 14.74 -16.37
CA GLY A 89 -0.43 15.08 -17.45
C GLY A 89 0.02 13.88 -18.31
N LEU A 90 -0.20 12.64 -17.84
CA LEU A 90 0.14 11.45 -18.60
C LEU A 90 -0.87 11.21 -19.74
N PRO A 91 -0.43 10.70 -20.92
CA PRO A 91 -1.32 10.50 -22.07
C PRO A 91 -2.56 9.65 -21.80
N LYS A 92 -2.46 8.69 -20.88
CA LYS A 92 -3.56 7.80 -20.48
C LYS A 92 -4.10 8.11 -19.07
N GLY A 93 -3.62 9.16 -18.41
CA GLY A 93 -4.05 9.51 -17.06
C GLY A 93 -3.86 8.35 -16.06
N TYR A 94 -4.91 8.04 -15.30
CA TYR A 94 -4.93 6.89 -14.39
C TYR A 94 -4.88 5.52 -15.08
N SER A 95 -5.22 5.45 -16.36
CA SER A 95 -5.10 4.24 -17.18
C SER A 95 -3.71 4.08 -17.78
N THR A 96 -2.73 4.90 -17.37
CA THR A 96 -1.34 4.69 -17.74
C THR A 96 -0.86 3.36 -17.15
N GLU A 97 -0.36 2.49 -18.01
CA GLU A 97 0.19 1.19 -17.63
C GLU A 97 1.57 1.39 -17.00
N ILE A 98 1.83 0.60 -15.98
CA ILE A 98 3.09 0.47 -15.28
C ILE A 98 3.62 -0.92 -15.62
N GLY A 99 4.82 -1.00 -16.20
CA GLY A 99 5.49 -2.25 -16.50
C GLY A 99 6.01 -2.95 -15.24
N GLU A 100 6.63 -4.11 -15.41
CA GLU A 100 7.29 -4.80 -14.29
C GLU A 100 8.32 -3.88 -13.63
N SER A 101 8.26 -3.77 -12.29
CA SER A 101 9.13 -2.88 -11.49
C SER A 101 9.01 -1.38 -11.79
N GLY A 102 7.93 -0.90 -12.40
CA GLY A 102 7.71 0.54 -12.57
C GLY A 102 8.26 1.15 -13.87
N ALA A 103 8.61 0.33 -14.87
CA ALA A 103 9.11 0.76 -16.18
C ALA A 103 8.02 1.15 -17.18
#